data_AF-A0A9D7LLP4-F1
#
_entry.id   AF-A0A9D7LLP4-F1
#
_cell.length_a   1.000
_cell.length_b   1.000
_cell.length_c   1.000
_cell.angle_alpha   90.00
_cell.angle_beta   90.00
_cell.angle_gamma   90.00
#
_symmetry.space_group_name_H-M   'P 1'
#
loop_
_entity.id
_entity.type
_entity.pdbx_description
1 polymer ?
#
loop_
_entity_poly.entity_id
_entity_poly.type
_entity_poly.pdbx_seq_one_letter_code
_entity_poly.pdbx_strand_id
1 'polypeptide(L)'
;MIAKQSAARYVSEKGTLYPVINATSARLMLPASANFPVIVVDDDKIASTPKGPARGILGAPDDLPAAAALVEDGWVACLNGGKTATTLRNQPITTATGDGLPVLMVTSGGQNWLLVGGARYAVPAAKVGPLRRELDIATIEVPEVPGTWLDLLPQGQPLELSNKHRGALLPPALTMGGRITKVGQVVRDSNNPARQFIVIGEGTVPLTPFAAAVYRADDPEMSVVVSVPSADLAAAPAYTKGSGDVYPDSWPVTMPVRSKAVPCITLTTGTADDAPAARFVTVAPDSPLAKGPATTVTPGAGALVRVSSVGSPSGPVFIIDQSGRKFAVLDPSEETLARLGYAGYRPRLLPGPWLLLFPSGPALSEQAALASPAVASPGP
;
A
#
# COMPACT_ATOMS: atom_id res chain seq x y z
N MET A 1 10.99 -37.19 11.01
CA MET A 1 11.46 -37.75 12.30
C MET A 1 12.43 -36.79 12.94
N ILE A 2 12.50 -36.77 14.27
CA ILE A 2 13.51 -36.04 15.03
C ILE A 2 14.23 -37.05 15.93
N ALA A 3 15.55 -37.10 15.83
CA ALA A 3 16.40 -37.90 16.67
C ALA A 3 16.51 -37.25 18.06
N LYS A 4 16.18 -37.99 19.12
CA LYS A 4 15.90 -37.41 20.45
C LYS A 4 17.13 -36.80 21.10
N GLN A 5 18.30 -37.39 20.93
CA GLN A 5 19.54 -36.93 21.55
C GLN A 5 20.23 -35.86 20.69
N SER A 6 20.31 -36.08 19.38
CA SER A 6 21.02 -35.15 18.48
C SER A 6 20.16 -33.98 17.99
N ALA A 7 18.84 -34.05 18.19
CA ALA A 7 17.85 -33.16 17.56
C ALA A 7 17.94 -33.11 16.02
N ALA A 8 18.63 -34.06 15.40
CA ALA A 8 18.75 -34.17 13.96
C ALA A 8 17.39 -34.50 13.33
N ARG A 9 17.07 -33.83 12.24
CA ARG A 9 15.78 -33.94 11.55
C ARG A 9 15.94 -34.74 10.27
N TYR A 10 15.04 -35.68 10.04
CA TYR A 10 15.08 -36.57 8.88
C TYR A 10 13.72 -36.69 8.20
N VAL A 11 13.73 -36.75 6.86
CA VAL A 11 12.62 -37.26 6.05
C VAL A 11 12.94 -38.69 5.63
N SER A 12 11.98 -39.59 5.77
CA SER A 12 12.12 -40.99 5.35
C SER A 12 11.54 -41.19 3.97
N GLU A 13 12.33 -41.78 3.08
CA GLU A 13 11.89 -42.14 1.74
C GLU A 13 12.46 -43.53 1.42
N LYS A 14 11.58 -44.49 1.11
CA LYS A 14 11.94 -45.86 0.70
C LYS A 14 12.97 -46.53 1.64
N GLY A 15 12.78 -46.37 2.96
CA GLY A 15 13.64 -46.97 3.99
C GLY A 15 14.99 -46.26 4.22
N THR A 16 15.24 -45.14 3.53
CA THR A 16 16.43 -44.29 3.73
C THR A 16 16.05 -43.01 4.47
N LEU A 17 16.91 -42.56 5.39
CA LEU A 17 16.75 -41.29 6.10
C LEU A 17 17.59 -40.21 5.44
N TYR A 18 16.94 -39.12 5.03
CA TYR A 18 17.61 -37.94 4.48
C TYR A 18 17.62 -36.84 5.54
N PRO A 19 18.80 -36.39 6.02
CA PRO A 19 18.89 -35.23 6.90
C PRO A 19 18.26 -34.02 6.23
N VAL A 20 17.44 -33.24 6.96
CA VAL A 20 16.81 -32.04 6.43
C VAL A 20 17.14 -30.83 7.28
N ILE A 21 17.55 -29.74 6.63
CA ILE A 21 18.12 -28.57 7.29
C ILE A 21 17.09 -27.58 7.86
N ASN A 22 15.82 -27.68 7.48
CA ASN A 22 14.72 -26.90 8.05
C ASN A 22 13.35 -27.59 7.84
N ALA A 23 12.37 -27.25 8.68
CA ALA A 23 11.04 -27.84 8.65
C ALA A 23 10.27 -27.47 7.36
N THR A 24 10.45 -26.26 6.83
CA THR A 24 9.83 -25.83 5.56
C THR A 24 10.23 -26.75 4.41
N SER A 25 11.52 -27.09 4.30
CA SER A 25 12.02 -28.03 3.28
C SER A 25 11.42 -29.42 3.49
N ALA A 26 11.37 -29.91 4.73
CA ALA A 26 10.78 -31.22 5.02
C ALA A 26 9.30 -31.29 4.62
N ARG A 27 8.54 -30.22 4.84
CA ARG A 27 7.15 -30.13 4.42
C ARG A 27 6.99 -30.09 2.90
N LEU A 28 7.84 -29.35 2.19
CA LEU A 28 7.80 -29.27 0.73
C LEU A 28 8.11 -30.61 0.03
N MET A 29 8.88 -31.49 0.67
CA MET A 29 9.21 -32.84 0.16
C MET A 29 8.07 -33.86 0.31
N LEU A 30 7.14 -33.61 1.22
CA LEU A 30 6.09 -34.56 1.58
C LEU A 30 4.76 -34.10 0.96
N PRO A 31 3.90 -35.03 0.49
CA PRO A 31 2.59 -34.65 0.00
C PRO A 31 1.77 -34.02 1.14
N ALA A 32 0.91 -33.06 0.83
CA ALA A 32 0.08 -32.37 1.83
C ALA A 32 -0.82 -33.34 2.61
N SER A 33 -1.28 -34.40 1.94
CA SER A 33 -2.09 -35.48 2.55
C SER A 33 -1.34 -36.31 3.59
N ALA A 34 -0.02 -36.19 3.72
CA ALA A 34 0.75 -36.91 4.73
C ALA A 34 0.49 -36.41 6.15
N ASN A 35 -0.16 -35.26 6.35
CA ASN A 35 -0.42 -34.61 7.65
C ASN A 35 0.85 -34.33 8.49
N PHE A 36 2.03 -34.42 7.87
CA PHE A 36 3.35 -34.11 8.42
C PHE A 36 3.61 -34.62 9.85
N PRO A 37 3.36 -35.91 10.18
CA PRO A 37 3.56 -36.42 11.53
C PRO A 37 5.02 -36.29 11.95
N VAL A 38 5.24 -35.61 13.07
CA VAL A 38 6.56 -35.53 13.70
C VAL A 38 6.68 -36.64 14.73
N ILE A 39 7.46 -37.66 14.39
CA ILE A 39 7.85 -38.71 15.34
C ILE A 39 9.23 -38.40 15.91
N VAL A 40 9.34 -38.49 17.24
CA VAL A 40 10.60 -38.41 17.97
C VAL A 40 11.06 -39.82 18.26
N VAL A 41 12.30 -40.14 17.88
CA VAL A 41 12.85 -41.49 17.95
C VAL A 41 14.23 -41.41 18.61
N ASP A 42 14.55 -42.36 19.49
CA ASP A 42 15.89 -42.45 20.07
C ASP A 42 16.94 -42.72 18.96
N ASP A 43 18.10 -42.06 19.04
CA ASP A 43 19.14 -42.12 18.01
C ASP A 43 19.62 -43.58 17.72
N ASP A 44 19.61 -44.47 18.72
CA ASP A 44 19.99 -45.89 18.58
C ASP A 44 19.05 -46.65 17.63
N LYS A 45 17.77 -46.29 17.59
CA LYS A 45 16.76 -46.95 16.74
C LYS A 45 16.91 -46.63 15.27
N ILE A 46 17.57 -45.53 14.94
CA ILE A 46 17.82 -45.09 13.55
C ILE A 46 19.29 -45.18 13.16
N ALA A 47 20.15 -45.69 14.05
CA ALA A 47 21.59 -45.79 13.82
C ALA A 47 21.89 -46.69 12.61
N SER A 48 21.24 -47.86 12.53
CA SER A 48 21.39 -48.83 11.45
C SER A 48 20.60 -48.51 10.18
N THR A 49 19.71 -47.52 10.21
CA THR A 49 18.96 -47.11 9.02
C THR A 49 19.89 -46.41 8.02
N PRO A 50 19.84 -46.77 6.72
CA PRO A 50 20.62 -46.10 5.68
C PRO A 50 20.37 -44.59 5.69
N LYS A 51 21.45 -43.80 5.55
CA LYS A 51 21.40 -42.34 5.52
C LYS A 51 21.81 -41.84 4.14
N GLY A 52 20.97 -41.01 3.54
CA GLY A 52 21.26 -40.32 2.29
C GLY A 52 21.98 -38.98 2.51
N PRO A 53 22.30 -38.26 1.42
CA PRO A 53 22.82 -36.89 1.51
C PRO A 53 21.80 -35.96 2.19
N ALA A 54 22.31 -34.90 2.83
CA ALA A 54 21.45 -33.85 3.37
C ALA A 54 20.67 -33.18 2.24
N ARG A 55 19.42 -32.81 2.53
CA ARG A 55 18.51 -32.13 1.61
C ARG A 55 17.93 -30.86 2.24
N GLY A 56 17.52 -29.92 1.40
CA GLY A 56 16.74 -28.76 1.81
C GLY A 56 17.29 -27.43 1.32
N ILE A 57 16.49 -26.40 1.53
CA ILE A 57 16.70 -25.04 1.04
C ILE A 57 17.47 -24.24 2.09
N LEU A 58 18.75 -23.93 1.82
CA LEU A 58 19.56 -23.15 2.74
C LEU A 58 18.99 -21.73 2.89
N GLY A 59 18.77 -21.30 4.12
CA GLY A 59 18.20 -19.99 4.44
C GLY A 59 16.68 -19.90 4.31
N ALA A 60 15.99 -21.01 4.01
CA ALA A 60 14.54 -21.07 4.18
C ALA A 60 14.17 -21.02 5.67
N PRO A 61 13.03 -20.41 6.02
CA PRO A 61 12.61 -20.27 7.40
C PRO A 61 12.32 -21.64 7.99
N ASP A 62 12.70 -21.83 9.25
CA ASP A 62 12.36 -23.04 9.98
C ASP A 62 10.91 -23.01 10.50
N ASP A 63 10.43 -21.81 10.81
CA ASP A 63 9.10 -21.55 11.33
C ASP A 63 8.40 -20.55 10.40
N LEU A 64 7.40 -21.05 9.68
CA LEU A 64 6.53 -20.22 8.84
C LEU A 64 5.37 -19.70 9.68
N PRO A 65 4.90 -18.47 9.45
CA PRO A 65 3.75 -17.95 10.16
C PRO A 65 2.54 -18.85 9.95
N ALA A 66 1.82 -19.18 11.03
CA ALA A 66 0.56 -19.90 10.91
C ALA A 66 -0.46 -19.06 10.12
N ALA A 67 -1.41 -19.71 9.45
CA ALA A 67 -2.44 -19.01 8.67
C ALA A 67 -3.21 -17.95 9.49
N ALA A 68 -3.48 -18.22 10.77
CA ALA A 68 -4.13 -17.29 11.69
C ALA A 68 -3.25 -16.12 12.17
N ALA A 69 -1.94 -16.18 11.90
CA ALA A 69 -0.96 -15.13 12.22
C ALA A 69 -0.56 -14.31 10.98
N LEU A 70 -1.22 -14.53 9.85
CA LEU A 70 -1.02 -13.74 8.65
C LEU A 70 -1.66 -12.36 8.80
N VAL A 71 -0.88 -11.33 8.54
CA VAL A 71 -1.25 -9.93 8.76
C VAL A 71 -1.87 -9.35 7.49
N GLU A 72 -3.13 -8.97 7.59
CA GLU A 72 -3.91 -8.40 6.48
C GLU A 72 -3.84 -6.87 6.46
N ASP A 73 -3.99 -6.27 7.64
CA ASP A 73 -3.88 -4.87 8.00
C ASP A 73 -2.72 -4.67 9.00
N GLY A 74 -2.03 -3.54 8.94
CA GLY A 74 -0.86 -3.29 9.79
C GLY A 74 0.49 -3.34 9.07
N TRP A 75 0.47 -3.15 7.75
CA TRP A 75 1.64 -2.77 6.98
C TRP A 75 1.88 -1.26 7.15
N VAL A 76 3.05 -0.88 7.62
CA VAL A 76 3.40 0.53 7.88
C VAL A 76 4.80 0.81 7.39
N ALA A 77 4.99 1.91 6.67
CA ALA A 77 6.30 2.39 6.24
C ALA A 77 6.45 3.86 6.63
N CYS A 78 7.28 4.13 7.63
CA CYS A 78 7.55 5.48 8.14
C CYS A 78 8.88 6.02 7.62
N LEU A 79 8.96 7.32 7.39
CA LEU A 79 10.22 8.00 7.12
C LEU A 79 10.89 8.43 8.41
N ASN A 80 12.18 8.16 8.53
CA ASN A 80 13.02 8.69 9.59
C ASN A 80 14.39 9.07 9.01
N GLY A 81 14.73 10.36 9.07
CA GLY A 81 16.02 10.87 8.59
C GLY A 81 16.33 10.49 7.14
N GLY A 82 15.32 10.54 6.25
CA GLY A 82 15.46 10.17 4.84
C GLY A 82 15.53 8.66 4.56
N LYS A 83 15.37 7.81 5.58
CA LYS A 83 15.30 6.35 5.44
C LYS A 83 13.90 5.84 5.71
N THR A 84 13.57 4.69 5.14
CA THR A 84 12.29 4.00 5.37
C THR A 84 12.45 2.95 6.47
N ALA A 85 11.60 3.03 7.50
CA ALA A 85 11.40 1.98 8.48
C ALA A 85 10.06 1.30 8.20
N THR A 86 10.09 -0.01 7.94
CA THR A 86 8.92 -0.81 7.56
C THR A 86 8.56 -1.75 8.69
N THR A 87 7.29 -1.79 9.07
CA THR A 87 6.78 -2.73 10.08
C THR A 87 5.58 -3.51 9.55
N LEU A 88 5.57 -4.81 9.79
CA LEU A 88 4.41 -5.68 9.63
C LEU A 88 3.93 -6.13 11.01
N ARG A 89 2.72 -5.75 11.39
CA ARG A 89 2.22 -5.95 12.75
C ARG A 89 0.76 -6.32 12.82
N ASN A 90 0.39 -7.07 13.85
CA ASN A 90 -0.98 -7.49 14.17
C ASN A 90 -1.72 -6.51 15.09
N GLN A 91 -1.24 -5.28 15.19
CA GLN A 91 -1.80 -4.26 16.08
C GLN A 91 -2.13 -3.00 15.29
N PRO A 92 -3.24 -2.32 15.60
CA PRO A 92 -3.60 -1.07 14.96
C PRO A 92 -2.52 -0.01 15.23
N ILE A 93 -2.43 0.96 14.32
CA ILE A 93 -1.60 2.14 14.53
C ILE A 93 -2.41 3.28 15.12
N THR A 94 -1.77 4.10 15.96
CA THR A 94 -2.33 5.37 16.41
C THR A 94 -1.77 6.48 15.53
N THR A 95 -2.66 7.17 14.82
CA THR A 95 -2.29 8.32 13.98
C THR A 95 -2.19 9.60 14.81
N ALA A 96 -1.27 10.49 14.46
CA ALA A 96 -1.07 11.77 15.14
C ALA A 96 -2.15 12.80 14.78
N THR A 97 -2.79 12.67 13.61
CA THR A 97 -3.87 13.57 13.17
C THR A 97 -5.27 13.11 13.60
N GLY A 98 -5.39 12.00 14.32
CA GLY A 98 -6.68 11.38 14.61
C GLY A 98 -7.45 11.10 13.31
N ASP A 99 -8.68 11.61 13.24
CA ASP A 99 -9.55 11.51 12.05
C ASP A 99 -9.20 12.53 10.95
N GLY A 100 -8.27 13.47 11.23
CA GLY A 100 -7.81 14.45 10.27
C GLY A 100 -6.96 13.83 9.15
N LEU A 101 -7.15 14.31 7.93
CA LEU A 101 -6.42 13.88 6.74
C LEU A 101 -5.09 14.64 6.62
N PRO A 102 -3.91 14.03 6.85
CA PRO A 102 -2.66 14.75 6.74
C PRO A 102 -2.33 15.12 5.30
N VAL A 103 -1.60 16.22 5.13
CA VAL A 103 -0.97 16.62 3.86
C VAL A 103 0.50 16.95 4.04
N LEU A 104 1.31 16.55 3.07
CA LEU A 104 2.72 16.91 3.00
C LEU A 104 3.13 17.11 1.55
N MET A 105 3.93 18.15 1.29
CA MET A 105 4.65 18.28 0.02
C MET A 105 6.06 17.75 0.21
N VAL A 106 6.54 16.94 -0.73
CA VAL A 106 7.88 16.32 -0.71
C VAL A 106 8.56 16.48 -2.06
N THR A 107 9.88 16.30 -2.11
CA THR A 107 10.62 16.12 -3.36
C THR A 107 11.17 14.70 -3.47
N SER A 108 11.30 14.21 -4.70
CA SER A 108 12.00 12.96 -5.01
C SER A 108 12.50 13.02 -6.44
N GLY A 109 13.80 12.78 -6.65
CA GLY A 109 14.39 12.81 -7.99
C GLY A 109 14.21 14.15 -8.72
N GLY A 110 14.23 15.27 -7.99
CA GLY A 110 14.04 16.62 -8.53
C GLY A 110 12.60 17.01 -8.88
N GLN A 111 11.61 16.15 -8.62
CA GLN A 111 10.19 16.43 -8.84
C GLN A 111 9.46 16.71 -7.52
N ASN A 112 8.42 17.56 -7.56
CA ASN A 112 7.59 17.88 -6.41
C ASN A 112 6.34 17.00 -6.39
N TRP A 113 5.97 16.53 -5.20
CA TRP A 113 4.83 15.65 -4.98
C TRP A 113 4.00 16.13 -3.81
N LEU A 114 2.68 16.11 -3.94
CA LEU A 114 1.74 16.28 -2.83
C LEU A 114 1.26 14.90 -2.37
N LEU A 115 1.37 14.62 -1.08
CA LEU A 115 0.85 13.42 -0.44
C LEU A 115 -0.38 13.79 0.37
N VAL A 116 -1.52 13.18 0.05
CA VAL A 116 -2.76 13.38 0.78
C VAL A 116 -3.68 12.19 0.56
N GLY A 117 -4.27 11.68 1.65
CA GLY A 117 -5.15 10.51 1.60
C GLY A 117 -4.48 9.29 0.99
N GLY A 118 -5.09 8.70 -0.03
CA GLY A 118 -4.62 7.44 -0.61
C GLY A 118 -3.63 7.58 -1.76
N ALA A 119 -3.14 8.77 -2.08
CA ALA A 119 -2.38 8.99 -3.31
C ALA A 119 -1.24 10.01 -3.17
N ARG A 120 -0.33 9.94 -4.14
CA ARG A 120 0.68 10.96 -4.44
C ARG A 120 0.34 11.68 -5.73
N TYR A 121 0.51 12.99 -5.77
CA TYR A 121 0.18 13.80 -6.93
C TYR A 121 1.40 14.57 -7.40
N ALA A 122 1.75 14.48 -8.68
CA ALA A 122 2.81 15.29 -9.25
C ALA A 122 2.40 16.77 -9.26
N VAL A 123 3.30 17.66 -8.81
CA VAL A 123 3.04 19.10 -8.76
C VAL A 123 4.04 19.82 -9.66
N PRO A 124 3.58 20.48 -10.75
CA PRO A 124 4.44 21.32 -11.58
C PRO A 124 5.08 22.44 -10.74
N ALA A 125 6.34 22.79 -11.03
CA ALA A 125 7.09 23.78 -10.25
C ALA A 125 6.34 25.13 -10.11
N ALA A 126 5.67 25.59 -11.18
CA ALA A 126 4.87 26.81 -11.18
C ALA A 126 3.68 26.77 -10.20
N LYS A 127 3.16 25.57 -9.88
CA LYS A 127 2.00 25.37 -9.00
C LYS A 127 2.36 25.11 -7.54
N VAL A 128 3.64 24.84 -7.24
CA VAL A 128 4.11 24.56 -5.87
C VAL A 128 3.74 25.68 -4.89
N GLY A 129 4.09 26.93 -5.21
CA GLY A 129 3.81 28.09 -4.34
C GLY A 129 2.32 28.33 -4.10
N PRO A 130 1.50 28.51 -5.15
CA PRO A 130 0.05 28.68 -5.03
C PRO A 130 -0.63 27.55 -4.25
N LEU A 131 -0.34 26.29 -4.58
CA LEU A 131 -0.98 25.15 -3.94
C LEU A 131 -0.62 25.06 -2.44
N ARG A 132 0.62 25.36 -2.07
CA ARG A 132 1.02 25.38 -0.65
C ARG A 132 0.31 26.47 0.15
N ARG A 133 -0.03 27.61 -0.45
CA ARG A 133 -0.83 28.66 0.20
C ARG A 133 -2.26 28.21 0.40
N GLU A 134 -2.89 27.66 -0.63
CA GLU A 134 -4.28 27.20 -0.58
C GLU A 134 -4.50 26.04 0.41
N LEU A 135 -3.46 25.22 0.64
CA LEU A 135 -3.48 24.10 1.59
C LEU A 135 -2.93 24.46 2.99
N ASP A 136 -2.59 25.72 3.27
CA ASP A 136 -1.98 26.18 4.53
C ASP A 136 -0.70 25.42 4.95
N ILE A 137 0.14 25.07 3.97
CA ILE A 137 1.43 24.38 4.16
C ILE A 137 2.63 25.18 3.64
N ALA A 138 2.46 26.48 3.38
CA ALA A 138 3.53 27.36 2.89
C ALA A 138 4.72 27.46 3.86
N THR A 139 4.49 27.26 5.17
CA THR A 139 5.53 27.30 6.21
C THR A 139 6.09 25.93 6.56
N ILE A 140 5.58 24.86 5.96
CA ILE A 140 6.04 23.48 6.20
C ILE A 140 7.21 23.21 5.26
N GLU A 141 8.32 22.69 5.81
CA GLU A 141 9.48 22.29 5.04
C GLU A 141 9.11 21.19 4.03
N VAL A 142 9.76 21.21 2.86
CA VAL A 142 9.56 20.22 1.79
C VAL A 142 10.75 19.26 1.81
N PRO A 143 10.64 18.10 2.49
CA PRO A 143 11.75 17.16 2.58
C PRO A 143 11.95 16.39 1.26
N GLU A 144 13.20 16.03 0.97
CA GLU A 144 13.51 15.02 -0.03
C GLU A 144 13.29 13.62 0.55
N VAL A 145 12.61 12.75 -0.20
CA VAL A 145 12.25 11.40 0.24
C VAL A 145 12.71 10.33 -0.77
N PRO A 146 12.98 9.09 -0.33
CA PRO A 146 13.28 8.00 -1.24
C PRO A 146 12.12 7.72 -2.20
N GLY A 147 12.42 7.58 -3.50
CA GLY A 147 11.42 7.20 -4.51
C GLY A 147 10.71 5.88 -4.18
N THR A 148 11.43 4.92 -3.59
CA THR A 148 10.87 3.64 -3.15
C THR A 148 9.82 3.77 -2.05
N TRP A 149 9.91 4.78 -1.18
CA TRP A 149 8.88 5.08 -0.19
C TRP A 149 7.71 5.82 -0.81
N LEU A 150 8.01 6.78 -1.71
CA LEU A 150 7.01 7.52 -2.44
C LEU A 150 6.10 6.58 -3.27
N ASP A 151 6.67 5.56 -3.91
CA ASP A 151 5.96 4.56 -4.72
C ASP A 151 5.02 3.65 -3.92
N LEU A 152 5.07 3.67 -2.58
CA LEU A 152 4.11 2.94 -1.75
C LEU A 152 2.69 3.53 -1.83
N LEU A 153 2.58 4.81 -2.22
CA LEU A 153 1.32 5.45 -2.57
C LEU A 153 1.11 5.41 -4.09
N PRO A 154 -0.07 4.99 -4.57
CA PRO A 154 -0.40 5.07 -5.99
C PRO A 154 -0.38 6.53 -6.46
N GLN A 155 0.03 6.73 -7.71
CA GLN A 155 -0.03 8.03 -8.33
C GLN A 155 -1.49 8.39 -8.63
N GLY A 156 -1.94 9.53 -8.08
CA GLY A 156 -3.24 10.11 -8.35
C GLY A 156 -3.29 10.84 -9.69
N GLN A 157 -4.50 11.11 -10.14
CA GLN A 157 -4.77 11.95 -11.32
C GLN A 157 -4.23 13.38 -11.09
N PRO A 158 -3.77 14.09 -12.14
CA PRO A 158 -3.20 15.44 -12.02
C PRO A 158 -4.09 16.39 -11.21
N LEU A 159 -3.49 17.26 -10.39
CA LEU A 159 -4.21 18.26 -9.57
C LEU A 159 -4.69 19.44 -10.42
N GLU A 160 -5.57 19.16 -11.36
CA GLU A 160 -6.13 20.12 -12.30
C GLU A 160 -7.61 19.80 -12.53
N LEU A 161 -8.46 20.83 -12.52
CA LEU A 161 -9.86 20.65 -12.87
C LEU A 161 -9.99 20.58 -14.39
N SER A 162 -10.59 19.49 -14.88
CA SER A 162 -11.06 19.37 -16.25
C SER A 162 -12.30 20.25 -16.41
N ASN A 163 -12.23 21.29 -17.21
CA ASN A 163 -13.42 22.08 -17.52
C ASN A 163 -13.46 22.37 -19.01
N LYS A 164 -14.20 21.52 -19.73
CA LYS A 164 -14.38 21.67 -21.18
C LYS A 164 -14.96 23.05 -21.46
N HIS A 165 -14.36 23.76 -22.40
CA HIS A 165 -14.73 25.13 -22.77
C HIS A 165 -14.57 26.17 -21.65
N ARG A 166 -13.65 25.96 -20.69
CA ARG A 166 -13.27 26.99 -19.69
C ARG A 166 -13.05 28.34 -20.37
N GLY A 167 -13.66 29.38 -19.83
CA GLY A 167 -13.59 30.75 -20.35
C GLY A 167 -14.57 31.08 -21.49
N ALA A 168 -15.27 30.09 -22.06
CA ALA A 168 -16.34 30.33 -23.02
C ALA A 168 -17.54 31.03 -22.38
N LEU A 169 -18.28 31.81 -23.15
CA LEU A 169 -19.47 32.51 -22.67
C LEU A 169 -20.58 31.52 -22.29
N LEU A 170 -21.27 31.80 -21.19
CA LEU A 170 -22.43 31.04 -20.75
C LEU A 170 -23.68 31.40 -21.58
N PRO A 171 -24.58 30.43 -21.81
CA PRO A 171 -25.93 30.73 -22.28
C PRO A 171 -26.64 31.70 -21.32
N PRO A 172 -27.52 32.59 -21.80
CA PRO A 172 -28.24 33.55 -20.94
C PRO A 172 -28.92 32.92 -19.72
N ALA A 173 -29.49 31.72 -19.90
CA ALA A 173 -30.17 30.96 -18.85
C ALA A 173 -29.25 30.53 -17.68
N LEU A 174 -27.94 30.48 -17.89
CA LEU A 174 -26.95 30.08 -16.88
C LEU A 174 -26.16 31.27 -16.32
N THR A 175 -26.51 32.50 -16.67
CA THR A 175 -25.77 33.70 -16.19
C THR A 175 -26.12 34.13 -14.76
N MET A 176 -27.09 33.47 -14.11
CA MET A 176 -27.55 33.77 -12.75
C MET A 176 -27.83 35.26 -12.53
N GLY A 177 -28.67 35.82 -13.41
CA GLY A 177 -29.00 37.26 -13.43
C GLY A 177 -27.83 38.13 -13.91
N GLY A 178 -26.99 37.62 -14.83
CA GLY A 178 -25.84 38.34 -15.38
C GLY A 178 -24.62 38.44 -14.46
N ARG A 179 -24.63 37.79 -13.29
CA ARG A 179 -23.54 37.83 -12.31
C ARG A 179 -22.34 36.97 -12.70
N ILE A 180 -22.58 35.98 -13.54
CA ILE A 180 -21.55 35.14 -14.17
C ILE A 180 -21.74 35.17 -15.68
N THR A 181 -20.64 35.07 -16.40
CA THR A 181 -20.60 35.19 -17.86
C THR A 181 -19.82 34.08 -18.53
N LYS A 182 -19.00 33.32 -17.80
CA LYS A 182 -18.09 32.33 -18.37
C LYS A 182 -18.15 30.97 -17.68
N VAL A 183 -17.96 29.92 -18.48
CA VAL A 183 -17.73 28.54 -18.02
C VAL A 183 -16.47 28.49 -17.16
N GLY A 184 -16.58 27.93 -15.96
CA GLY A 184 -15.53 27.81 -14.96
C GLY A 184 -15.61 28.79 -13.79
N GLN A 185 -16.48 29.79 -13.86
CA GLN A 185 -16.67 30.67 -12.70
C GLN A 185 -17.26 29.90 -11.52
N VAL A 186 -16.83 30.29 -10.32
CA VAL A 186 -17.28 29.67 -9.07
C VAL A 186 -18.38 30.51 -8.45
N VAL A 187 -19.46 29.86 -8.01
CA VAL A 187 -20.58 30.49 -7.33
C VAL A 187 -20.81 29.84 -5.97
N ARG A 188 -21.44 30.59 -5.08
CA ARG A 188 -21.99 30.07 -3.82
C ARG A 188 -23.36 30.67 -3.57
N ASP A 189 -24.18 29.94 -2.83
CA ASP A 189 -25.43 30.50 -2.33
C ASP A 189 -25.14 31.59 -1.30
N SER A 190 -25.78 32.75 -1.45
CA SER A 190 -25.79 33.82 -0.46
C SER A 190 -26.25 33.34 0.94
N ASN A 191 -27.19 32.38 1.00
CA ASN A 191 -27.74 31.82 2.23
C ASN A 191 -26.95 30.60 2.75
N ASN A 192 -26.06 30.03 1.94
CA ASN A 192 -25.21 28.91 2.33
C ASN A 192 -23.78 29.10 1.78
N PRO A 193 -22.97 29.94 2.44
CA PRO A 193 -21.63 30.28 1.95
C PRO A 193 -20.65 29.10 1.99
N ALA A 194 -20.97 28.03 2.73
CA ALA A 194 -20.11 26.86 2.89
C ALA A 194 -20.09 25.96 1.64
N ARG A 195 -21.10 26.05 0.77
CA ARG A 195 -21.17 25.24 -0.45
C ARG A 195 -20.83 26.08 -1.68
N GLN A 196 -19.77 25.66 -2.36
CA GLN A 196 -19.31 26.27 -3.60
C GLN A 196 -19.60 25.34 -4.77
N PHE A 197 -19.88 25.93 -5.92
CA PHE A 197 -20.17 25.23 -7.16
C PHE A 197 -19.35 25.85 -8.28
N ILE A 198 -18.77 25.03 -9.15
CA ILE A 198 -18.22 25.48 -10.41
C ILE A 198 -19.30 25.42 -11.48
N VAL A 199 -19.39 26.47 -12.29
CA VAL A 199 -20.36 26.56 -13.39
C VAL A 199 -19.74 25.94 -14.63
N ILE A 200 -20.44 24.98 -15.23
CA ILE A 200 -20.08 24.33 -16.50
C ILE A 200 -21.08 24.76 -17.58
N GLY A 201 -20.80 24.43 -18.84
CA GLY A 201 -21.67 24.83 -19.98
C GLY A 201 -23.11 24.35 -19.89
N GLU A 202 -23.40 23.36 -19.05
CA GLU A 202 -24.71 22.73 -18.90
C GLU A 202 -25.38 22.97 -17.53
N GLY A 203 -24.69 23.60 -16.58
CA GLY A 203 -25.20 23.75 -15.22
C GLY A 203 -24.10 23.99 -14.17
N THR A 204 -24.27 23.41 -12.99
CA THR A 204 -23.35 23.55 -11.86
C THR A 204 -22.90 22.22 -11.31
N VAL A 205 -21.65 22.14 -10.87
CA VAL A 205 -21.07 20.98 -10.19
C VAL A 205 -20.59 21.42 -8.81
N PRO A 206 -20.97 20.73 -7.71
CA PRO A 206 -20.46 21.08 -6.39
C PRO A 206 -18.95 20.90 -6.33
N LEU A 207 -18.25 21.81 -5.63
CA LEU A 207 -16.82 21.68 -5.36
C LEU A 207 -16.60 21.17 -3.94
N THR A 208 -15.76 20.16 -3.78
CA THR A 208 -15.20 19.86 -2.45
C THR A 208 -14.26 21.01 -2.03
N PRO A 209 -14.09 21.27 -0.72
CA PRO A 209 -13.09 22.22 -0.22
C PRO A 209 -11.69 22.02 -0.82
N PHE A 210 -11.24 20.77 -0.98
CA PHE A 210 -9.96 20.45 -1.60
C PHE A 210 -9.95 20.78 -3.10
N ALA A 211 -10.98 20.39 -3.85
CA ALA A 211 -11.08 20.72 -5.28
C ALA A 211 -11.11 22.25 -5.50
N ALA A 212 -11.80 23.00 -4.65
CA ALA A 212 -11.80 24.45 -4.69
C ALA A 212 -10.42 25.06 -4.40
N ALA A 213 -9.67 24.51 -3.45
CA ALA A 213 -8.28 24.91 -3.16
C ALA A 213 -7.34 24.62 -4.33
N VAL A 214 -7.43 23.44 -4.95
CA VAL A 214 -6.69 23.11 -6.17
C VAL A 214 -7.06 24.07 -7.31
N TYR A 215 -8.33 24.38 -7.48
CA TYR A 215 -8.77 25.30 -8.53
C TYR A 215 -8.26 26.72 -8.35
N ARG A 216 -8.30 27.25 -7.11
CA ARG A 216 -7.72 28.58 -6.80
C ARG A 216 -6.21 28.64 -7.02
N ALA A 217 -5.50 27.54 -6.78
CA ALA A 217 -4.08 27.45 -7.07
C ALA A 217 -3.77 27.39 -8.59
N ASP A 218 -4.69 26.85 -9.39
CA ASP A 218 -4.58 26.73 -10.85
C ASP A 218 -4.96 28.04 -11.57
N ASP A 219 -6.09 28.62 -11.20
CA ASP A 219 -6.73 29.73 -11.93
C ASP A 219 -7.39 30.71 -10.94
N PRO A 220 -6.61 31.64 -10.33
CA PRO A 220 -7.10 32.54 -9.29
C PRO A 220 -8.16 33.53 -9.78
N GLU A 221 -8.20 33.84 -11.09
CA GLU A 221 -9.18 34.76 -11.66
C GLU A 221 -10.54 34.10 -11.85
N MET A 222 -10.58 32.91 -12.46
CA MET A 222 -11.84 32.20 -12.67
C MET A 222 -12.43 31.62 -11.39
N SER A 223 -11.58 31.33 -10.39
CA SER A 223 -11.99 30.76 -9.11
C SER A 223 -12.52 31.78 -8.09
N VAL A 224 -12.57 33.08 -8.43
CA VAL A 224 -13.21 34.10 -7.60
C VAL A 224 -14.67 33.71 -7.36
N VAL A 225 -15.03 33.56 -6.09
CA VAL A 225 -16.35 33.06 -5.70
C VAL A 225 -17.39 34.17 -5.74
N VAL A 226 -18.35 34.05 -6.65
CA VAL A 226 -19.48 34.98 -6.79
C VAL A 226 -20.64 34.51 -5.91
N SER A 227 -21.14 35.40 -5.05
CA SER A 227 -22.34 35.13 -4.26
C SER A 227 -23.59 35.39 -5.10
N VAL A 228 -24.47 34.40 -5.22
CA VAL A 228 -25.72 34.49 -5.98
C VAL A 228 -26.94 34.24 -5.09
N PRO A 229 -28.12 34.82 -5.40
CA PRO A 229 -29.37 34.49 -4.73
C PRO A 229 -29.71 32.99 -4.86
N SER A 230 -30.33 32.40 -3.84
CA SER A 230 -30.68 30.97 -3.86
C SER A 230 -31.59 30.60 -5.03
N ALA A 231 -32.49 31.50 -5.43
CA ALA A 231 -33.40 31.28 -6.56
C ALA A 231 -32.65 31.16 -7.89
N ASP A 232 -31.61 31.97 -8.10
CA ASP A 232 -30.81 31.95 -9.32
C ASP A 232 -29.97 30.67 -9.41
N LEU A 233 -29.42 30.21 -8.28
CA LEU A 233 -28.68 28.95 -8.21
C LEU A 233 -29.60 27.73 -8.39
N ALA A 234 -30.80 27.75 -7.80
CA ALA A 234 -31.78 26.67 -7.90
C ALA A 234 -32.36 26.52 -9.33
N ALA A 235 -32.35 27.59 -10.12
CA ALA A 235 -32.77 27.55 -11.52
C ALA A 235 -31.71 26.90 -12.44
N ALA A 236 -30.45 26.82 -12.03
CA ALA A 236 -29.40 26.16 -12.78
C ALA A 236 -29.43 24.64 -12.57
N PRO A 237 -29.32 23.81 -13.63
CA PRO A 237 -29.23 22.36 -13.48
C PRO A 237 -28.06 21.95 -12.58
N ALA A 238 -28.32 21.08 -11.60
CA ALA A 238 -27.30 20.55 -10.70
C ALA A 238 -26.77 19.21 -11.23
N TYR A 239 -25.52 19.20 -11.68
CA TYR A 239 -24.81 18.02 -12.14
C TYR A 239 -24.04 17.37 -10.99
N THR A 240 -24.70 16.43 -10.30
CA THR A 240 -24.09 15.67 -9.19
C THR A 240 -23.50 14.34 -9.64
N LYS A 241 -23.95 13.76 -10.76
CA LYS A 241 -23.42 12.51 -11.33
C LYS A 241 -22.23 12.71 -12.29
N GLY A 242 -21.85 13.97 -12.58
CA GLY A 242 -20.77 14.34 -13.51
C GLY A 242 -19.58 15.04 -12.85
N SER A 243 -19.46 15.01 -11.51
CA SER A 243 -18.29 15.58 -10.82
C SER A 243 -16.99 14.97 -11.32
N GLY A 244 -16.99 13.66 -11.62
CA GLY A 244 -15.86 12.92 -12.17
C GLY A 244 -15.29 13.44 -13.49
N ASP A 245 -16.10 14.17 -14.28
CA ASP A 245 -15.64 14.83 -15.51
C ASP A 245 -14.91 16.14 -15.24
N VAL A 246 -15.11 16.72 -14.04
CA VAL A 246 -14.50 17.97 -13.60
C VAL A 246 -13.29 17.73 -12.71
N TYR A 247 -13.43 16.86 -11.72
CA TYR A 247 -12.34 16.37 -10.88
C TYR A 247 -12.66 14.96 -10.38
N PRO A 248 -11.67 14.10 -10.16
CA PRO A 248 -11.91 12.69 -9.85
C PRO A 248 -12.44 12.51 -8.42
N ASP A 249 -13.31 11.52 -8.22
CA ASP A 249 -13.89 11.17 -6.91
C ASP A 249 -12.84 10.67 -5.90
N SER A 250 -11.63 10.32 -6.37
CA SER A 250 -10.50 9.93 -5.53
C SER A 250 -9.83 11.12 -4.82
N TRP A 251 -10.16 12.36 -5.18
CA TRP A 251 -9.68 13.53 -4.44
C TRP A 251 -10.33 13.65 -3.06
N PRO A 252 -9.63 14.20 -2.07
CA PRO A 252 -10.20 14.49 -0.76
C PRO A 252 -11.49 15.31 -0.83
N VAL A 253 -12.47 14.91 -0.01
CA VAL A 253 -13.72 15.65 0.17
C VAL A 253 -13.63 16.76 1.20
N THR A 254 -12.61 16.75 2.05
CA THR A 254 -12.36 17.78 3.08
C THR A 254 -10.98 18.41 2.87
N MET A 255 -10.77 19.60 3.46
CA MET A 255 -9.43 20.16 3.52
C MET A 255 -8.53 19.27 4.39
N PRO A 256 -7.33 18.92 3.92
CA PRO A 256 -6.38 18.22 4.74
C PRO A 256 -5.77 19.15 5.79
N VAL A 257 -5.17 18.54 6.82
CA VAL A 257 -4.53 19.22 7.94
C VAL A 257 -3.01 19.10 7.84
N ARG A 258 -2.31 20.20 8.11
CA ARG A 258 -0.85 20.17 8.21
C ARG A 258 -0.42 19.40 9.45
N SER A 259 0.67 18.64 9.34
CA SER A 259 1.23 17.88 10.45
C SER A 259 2.76 18.02 10.45
N LYS A 260 3.34 18.24 11.64
CA LYS A 260 4.79 18.16 11.88
C LYS A 260 5.23 16.80 12.43
N ALA A 261 4.30 15.88 12.59
CA ALA A 261 4.56 14.53 13.06
C ALA A 261 5.23 13.69 11.96
N VAL A 262 5.69 12.48 12.29
CA VAL A 262 6.47 11.66 11.36
C VAL A 262 5.60 11.12 10.23
N PRO A 263 5.96 11.36 8.94
CA PRO A 263 5.19 10.88 7.81
C PRO A 263 5.34 9.36 7.64
N CYS A 264 4.21 8.68 7.47
CA CYS A 264 4.15 7.26 7.20
C CYS A 264 3.10 6.94 6.14
N ILE A 265 3.19 5.73 5.60
CA ILE A 265 2.16 5.17 4.71
C ILE A 265 1.72 3.87 5.35
N THR A 266 0.41 3.63 5.42
CA THR A 266 -0.17 2.34 5.80
C THR A 266 -0.72 1.61 4.60
N LEU A 267 -0.78 0.29 4.65
CA LEU A 267 -1.47 -0.53 3.67
C LEU A 267 -2.42 -1.52 4.33
N THR A 268 -3.63 -1.59 3.78
CA THR A 268 -4.52 -2.75 3.91
C THR A 268 -4.40 -3.56 2.62
N THR A 269 -4.05 -4.84 2.75
CA THR A 269 -3.90 -5.74 1.59
C THR A 269 -5.25 -6.09 0.97
N GLY A 270 -5.29 -6.29 -0.34
CA GLY A 270 -6.52 -6.55 -1.08
C GLY A 270 -6.93 -8.03 -1.11
N THR A 271 -8.10 -8.28 -1.67
CA THR A 271 -8.64 -9.59 -2.05
C THR A 271 -8.90 -9.61 -3.56
N ALA A 272 -9.52 -10.67 -4.10
CA ALA A 272 -9.94 -10.67 -5.50
C ALA A 272 -11.05 -9.65 -5.80
N ASP A 273 -11.87 -9.34 -4.79
CA ASP A 273 -13.04 -8.46 -4.92
C ASP A 273 -12.74 -7.02 -4.45
N ASP A 274 -11.76 -6.85 -3.55
CA ASP A 274 -11.37 -5.56 -2.98
C ASP A 274 -9.91 -5.20 -3.29
N ALA A 275 -9.70 -4.04 -3.90
CA ALA A 275 -8.36 -3.56 -4.19
C ALA A 275 -7.57 -3.20 -2.91
N PRO A 276 -6.24 -3.41 -2.90
CA PRO A 276 -5.39 -2.95 -1.80
C PRO A 276 -5.46 -1.42 -1.63
N ALA A 277 -5.47 -0.95 -0.40
CA ALA A 277 -5.65 0.47 -0.07
C ALA A 277 -4.46 0.99 0.75
N ALA A 278 -3.65 1.85 0.12
CA ALA A 278 -2.60 2.60 0.80
C ALA A 278 -3.13 3.95 1.31
N ARG A 279 -2.64 4.43 2.45
CA ARG A 279 -3.00 5.75 3.00
C ARG A 279 -1.80 6.47 3.58
N PHE A 280 -1.64 7.74 3.24
CA PHE A 280 -0.73 8.65 3.89
C PHE A 280 -1.26 9.00 5.29
N VAL A 281 -0.44 8.78 6.29
CA VAL A 281 -0.74 9.07 7.70
C VAL A 281 0.46 9.74 8.35
N THR A 282 0.29 10.23 9.56
CA THR A 282 1.42 10.62 10.41
C THR A 282 1.33 9.96 11.76
N VAL A 283 2.48 9.74 12.41
CA VAL A 283 2.60 9.16 13.75
C VAL A 283 3.40 10.08 14.65
N ALA A 284 3.25 9.93 15.97
CA ALA A 284 3.96 10.75 16.94
C ALA A 284 5.50 10.70 16.70
N PRO A 285 6.24 11.81 16.91
CA PRO A 285 7.68 11.86 16.67
C PRO A 285 8.51 10.82 17.44
N ASP A 286 8.01 10.38 18.59
CA ASP A 286 8.62 9.37 19.44
C ASP A 286 8.17 7.93 19.15
N SER A 287 7.29 7.74 18.17
CA SER A 287 6.73 6.44 17.82
C SER A 287 7.83 5.42 17.48
N PRO A 288 7.76 4.20 18.02
CA PRO A 288 8.71 3.13 17.71
C PRO A 288 8.64 2.71 16.23
N LEU A 289 7.52 2.97 15.56
CA LEU A 289 7.32 2.72 14.12
C LEU A 289 8.33 3.47 13.24
N ALA A 290 8.81 4.62 13.71
CA ALA A 290 9.79 5.44 12.99
C ALA A 290 11.23 5.16 13.42
N LYS A 291 11.45 4.55 14.59
CA LYS A 291 12.77 4.46 15.25
C LYS A 291 13.41 3.06 15.18
N GLY A 292 12.81 2.14 14.44
CA GLY A 292 13.24 0.75 14.36
C GLY A 292 14.23 0.42 13.23
N PRO A 293 14.63 -0.85 13.12
CA PRO A 293 15.32 -1.39 11.95
C PRO A 293 14.57 -1.10 10.64
N ALA A 294 15.26 -1.25 9.50
CA ALA A 294 14.67 -1.03 8.18
C ALA A 294 13.40 -1.87 7.95
N THR A 295 13.36 -3.10 8.48
CA THR A 295 12.20 -3.99 8.41
C THR A 295 12.03 -4.69 9.75
N THR A 296 10.81 -4.67 10.29
CA THR A 296 10.44 -5.40 11.51
C THR A 296 9.11 -6.12 11.29
N VAL A 297 9.03 -7.38 11.71
CA VAL A 297 7.78 -8.14 11.70
C VAL A 297 7.50 -8.58 13.13
N THR A 298 6.22 -8.54 13.53
CA THR A 298 5.84 -9.03 14.86
C THR A 298 6.25 -10.50 14.98
N PRO A 299 6.90 -10.93 16.09
CA PRO A 299 7.31 -12.32 16.25
C PRO A 299 6.16 -13.31 16.03
N GLY A 300 6.41 -14.38 15.30
CA GLY A 300 5.41 -15.39 14.89
C GLY A 300 4.39 -14.92 13.84
N ALA A 301 4.36 -13.63 13.49
CA ALA A 301 3.50 -13.10 12.44
C ALA A 301 4.21 -13.12 11.08
N GLY A 302 3.43 -12.89 10.02
CA GLY A 302 3.97 -12.75 8.68
C GLY A 302 2.87 -12.45 7.67
N ALA A 303 3.12 -12.71 6.40
CA ALA A 303 2.13 -12.52 5.36
C ALA A 303 2.28 -13.53 4.23
N LEU A 304 1.16 -13.95 3.65
CA LEU A 304 1.11 -14.72 2.40
C LEU A 304 0.41 -13.85 1.37
N VAL A 305 1.18 -13.37 0.41
CA VAL A 305 0.77 -12.32 -0.52
C VAL A 305 0.97 -12.74 -1.96
N ARG A 306 0.13 -12.21 -2.83
CA ARG A 306 0.31 -12.25 -4.27
C ARG A 306 0.59 -10.83 -4.75
N VAL A 307 1.71 -10.65 -5.44
CA VAL A 307 2.00 -9.35 -6.05
C VAL A 307 1.02 -9.12 -7.19
N SER A 308 0.34 -7.99 -7.15
CA SER A 308 -0.57 -7.56 -8.20
C SER A 308 -0.06 -6.25 -8.78
N SER A 309 0.07 -6.19 -10.11
CA SER A 309 -0.02 -4.93 -10.84
C SER A 309 -1.49 -4.74 -11.22
N VAL A 310 -2.03 -3.56 -10.95
CA VAL A 310 -3.36 -3.11 -11.41
C VAL A 310 -4.54 -4.05 -11.08
N GLY A 311 -4.57 -4.65 -9.88
CA GLY A 311 -5.73 -5.41 -9.41
C GLY A 311 -5.94 -6.77 -10.10
N SER A 312 -4.98 -7.21 -10.93
CA SER A 312 -5.01 -8.57 -11.45
C SER A 312 -4.76 -9.57 -10.32
N PRO A 313 -5.58 -10.63 -10.18
CA PRO A 313 -5.32 -11.73 -9.25
C PRO A 313 -4.24 -12.69 -9.76
N SER A 314 -3.57 -12.37 -10.88
CA SER A 314 -2.41 -13.10 -11.38
C SER A 314 -1.11 -12.42 -10.92
N GLY A 315 -0.13 -13.23 -10.56
CA GLY A 315 1.19 -12.75 -10.13
C GLY A 315 1.92 -13.72 -9.20
N PRO A 316 3.21 -13.49 -8.95
CA PRO A 316 4.02 -14.33 -8.07
C PRO A 316 3.52 -14.25 -6.62
N VAL A 317 3.63 -15.39 -5.92
CA VAL A 317 3.25 -15.52 -4.50
C VAL A 317 4.50 -15.48 -3.64
N PHE A 318 4.42 -14.77 -2.52
CA PHE A 318 5.49 -14.65 -1.55
C PHE A 318 4.97 -14.91 -0.14
N ILE A 319 5.83 -15.50 0.67
CA ILE A 319 5.67 -15.50 2.13
C ILE A 319 6.64 -14.48 2.70
N ILE A 320 6.19 -13.66 3.63
CA ILE A 320 7.04 -12.86 4.50
C ILE A 320 6.97 -13.47 5.89
N ASP A 321 8.13 -13.77 6.47
CA ASP A 321 8.23 -14.36 7.81
C ASP A 321 8.60 -13.32 8.87
N GLN A 322 8.69 -13.78 10.11
CA GLN A 322 9.09 -12.96 11.25
C GLN A 322 10.50 -12.35 11.15
N SER A 323 11.37 -12.86 10.26
CA SER A 323 12.69 -12.27 10.02
C SER A 323 12.63 -11.01 9.15
N GLY A 324 11.45 -10.68 8.60
CA GLY A 324 11.28 -9.56 7.68
C GLY A 324 11.84 -9.83 6.29
N ARG A 325 11.98 -11.10 5.90
CA ARG A 325 12.42 -11.50 4.56
C ARG A 325 11.25 -12.02 3.75
N LYS A 326 11.29 -11.81 2.43
CA LYS A 326 10.32 -12.37 1.48
C LYS A 326 10.87 -13.63 0.81
N PHE A 327 10.05 -14.66 0.70
CA PHE A 327 10.39 -15.94 0.08
C PHE A 327 9.40 -16.22 -1.04
N ALA A 328 9.89 -16.31 -2.29
CA ALA A 328 9.04 -16.61 -3.43
C ALA A 328 8.55 -18.07 -3.33
N VAL A 329 7.25 -18.31 -3.47
CA VAL A 329 6.71 -19.68 -3.60
C VAL A 329 6.67 -20.01 -5.09
N LEU A 330 7.55 -20.90 -5.54
CA LEU A 330 7.53 -21.37 -6.92
C LEU A 330 6.42 -22.40 -7.06
N ASP A 331 5.66 -22.31 -8.15
CA ASP A 331 4.44 -23.10 -8.37
C ASP A 331 3.47 -23.08 -7.17
N PRO A 332 2.81 -21.94 -6.90
CA PRO A 332 1.91 -21.77 -5.76
C PRO A 332 0.55 -22.45 -5.99
N SER A 333 0.58 -23.75 -6.30
CA SER A 333 -0.59 -24.63 -6.42
C SER A 333 -1.24 -24.85 -5.04
N GLU A 334 -2.48 -25.34 -5.01
CA GLU A 334 -3.15 -25.67 -3.75
C GLU A 334 -2.38 -26.71 -2.94
N GLU A 335 -1.74 -27.68 -3.61
CA GLU A 335 -0.86 -28.67 -2.99
C GLU A 335 0.36 -28.01 -2.36
N THR A 336 1.09 -27.15 -3.08
CA THR A 336 2.28 -26.46 -2.55
C THR A 336 1.91 -25.58 -1.35
N LEU A 337 0.81 -24.83 -1.44
CA LEU A 337 0.34 -23.99 -0.32
C LEU A 337 -0.10 -24.85 0.87
N ALA A 338 -0.77 -25.98 0.64
CA ALA A 338 -1.13 -26.92 1.70
C ALA A 338 0.10 -27.51 2.39
N ARG A 339 1.16 -27.85 1.63
CA ARG A 339 2.45 -28.28 2.21
C ARG A 339 3.05 -27.22 3.11
N LEU A 340 2.96 -25.95 2.71
CA LEU A 340 3.45 -24.82 3.49
C LEU A 340 2.54 -24.44 4.68
N GLY A 341 1.41 -25.12 4.88
CA GLY A 341 0.50 -24.88 6.01
C GLY A 341 -0.65 -23.90 5.71
N TYR A 342 -0.89 -23.59 4.44
CA TYR A 342 -1.88 -22.60 3.98
C TYR A 342 -2.99 -23.24 3.14
N ALA A 343 -3.38 -24.47 3.46
CA ALA A 343 -4.47 -25.17 2.77
C ALA A 343 -5.76 -24.33 2.83
N GLY A 344 -6.41 -24.14 1.67
CA GLY A 344 -7.63 -23.33 1.55
C GLY A 344 -7.43 -21.82 1.71
N TYR A 345 -6.23 -21.35 2.05
CA TYR A 345 -5.95 -19.92 2.17
C TYR A 345 -5.71 -19.30 0.79
N ARG A 346 -6.31 -18.14 0.54
CA ARG A 346 -6.09 -17.35 -0.68
C ARG A 346 -5.11 -16.20 -0.37
N PRO A 347 -3.93 -16.16 -1.02
CA PRO A 347 -2.97 -15.07 -0.80
C PRO A 347 -3.60 -13.69 -1.03
N ARG A 348 -3.31 -12.74 -0.14
CA ARG A 348 -3.81 -11.36 -0.24
C ARG A 348 -3.10 -10.59 -1.34
N LEU A 349 -3.78 -9.67 -2.03
CA LEU A 349 -3.17 -8.85 -3.07
C LEU A 349 -2.28 -7.77 -2.45
N LEU A 350 -1.03 -7.70 -2.91
CA LEU A 350 -0.03 -6.75 -2.45
C LEU A 350 0.49 -5.91 -3.63
N PRO A 351 0.49 -4.56 -3.56
CA PRO A 351 1.14 -3.74 -4.55
C PRO A 351 2.66 -3.98 -4.55
N GLY A 352 3.26 -4.11 -5.74
CA GLY A 352 4.68 -4.41 -5.92
C GLY A 352 5.67 -3.58 -5.08
N PRO A 353 5.51 -2.23 -4.98
CA PRO A 353 6.40 -1.38 -4.19
C PRO A 353 6.54 -1.80 -2.72
N TRP A 354 5.47 -2.32 -2.11
CA TRP A 354 5.50 -2.79 -0.72
C TRP A 354 6.37 -4.04 -0.55
N LEU A 355 6.38 -4.93 -1.54
CA LEU A 355 7.23 -6.11 -1.50
C LEU A 355 8.73 -5.74 -1.57
N LEU A 356 9.08 -4.62 -2.20
CA LEU A 356 10.47 -4.16 -2.34
C LEU A 356 11.09 -3.72 -1.01
N LEU A 357 10.28 -3.46 0.02
CA LEU A 357 10.74 -3.11 1.36
C LEU A 357 11.34 -4.30 2.14
N PHE A 358 11.16 -5.52 1.64
CA PHE A 358 11.59 -6.75 2.29
C PHE A 358 12.77 -7.37 1.52
N PRO A 359 13.91 -7.65 2.18
CA PRO A 359 15.01 -8.40 1.57
C PRO A 359 14.58 -9.79 1.11
N SER A 360 15.13 -10.26 0.00
CA SER A 360 14.81 -11.57 -0.57
C SER A 360 15.51 -12.72 0.17
N GLY A 361 14.74 -13.73 0.54
CA GLY A 361 15.18 -15.08 0.88
C GLY A 361 15.24 -16.02 -0.34
N PRO A 362 15.68 -17.28 -0.15
CA PRO A 362 15.62 -18.29 -1.19
C PRO A 362 14.17 -18.54 -1.63
N ALA A 363 14.02 -19.02 -2.86
CA ALA A 363 12.73 -19.47 -3.35
C ALA A 363 12.35 -20.82 -2.72
N LEU A 364 11.06 -21.00 -2.45
CA LEU A 364 10.46 -22.18 -1.84
C LEU A 364 9.82 -23.03 -2.94
N SER A 365 10.32 -24.24 -3.14
CA SER A 365 9.76 -25.21 -4.07
C SER A 365 10.10 -26.63 -3.64
N GLU A 366 9.31 -27.59 -4.10
CA GLU A 366 9.61 -29.02 -3.88
C GLU A 366 10.99 -29.40 -4.46
N GLN A 367 11.27 -28.95 -5.68
CA GLN A 367 12.55 -29.26 -6.34
C GLN A 367 13.75 -28.71 -5.56
N ALA A 368 13.65 -27.48 -5.03
CA ALA A 368 14.70 -26.88 -4.21
C ALA A 368 14.83 -27.60 -2.86
N ALA A 369 13.72 -28.08 -2.30
CA ALA A 369 13.75 -28.87 -1.07
C ALA A 369 14.46 -30.21 -1.28
N LEU A 370 14.20 -30.92 -2.39
CA LEU A 370 14.81 -32.22 -2.68
C LEU A 370 16.32 -32.15 -3.00
N ALA A 371 16.84 -30.98 -3.34
CA ALA A 371 18.24 -30.76 -3.65
C ALA A 371 19.14 -30.78 -2.41
N SER A 372 20.43 -31.03 -2.63
CA SER A 372 21.46 -30.83 -1.60
C SER A 372 21.56 -29.34 -1.26
N PRO A 373 21.67 -28.96 0.03
CA PRO A 373 21.84 -27.56 0.41
C PRO A 373 23.12 -27.00 -0.19
N ALA A 374 22.98 -26.01 -1.06
CA ALA A 374 24.10 -25.29 -1.64
C ALA A 374 24.07 -23.83 -1.19
N VAL A 375 25.26 -23.26 -0.96
CA VAL A 375 25.39 -21.81 -0.91
C VAL A 375 25.14 -21.32 -2.33
N ALA A 376 24.11 -20.52 -2.55
CA ALA A 376 23.92 -19.88 -3.84
C ALA A 376 25.18 -19.06 -4.14
N SER A 377 25.84 -19.33 -5.28
CA SER A 377 26.82 -18.39 -5.81
C SER A 377 26.14 -17.03 -5.96
N PRO A 378 26.76 -15.92 -5.54
CA PRO A 378 26.19 -14.62 -5.81
C PRO A 378 26.01 -14.51 -7.33
N GLY A 379 24.78 -14.25 -7.76
CA GLY A 379 24.49 -13.95 -9.17
C GLY A 379 25.28 -12.72 -9.61
N PRO A 380 25.53 -12.57 -10.92
CA PRO A 380 26.36 -11.49 -11.47
C PRO A 380 25.86 -10.09 -11.12
#